data_AF-A0A8T5R0Y2-F1
#
_entry.id   AF-A0A8T5R0Y2-F1
#
_cell.length_a   1.000
_cell.length_b   1.000
_cell.length_c   1.000
_cell.angle_alpha   90.00
_cell.angle_beta   90.00
_cell.angle_gamma   90.00
#
_symmetry.space_group_name_H-M   'P 1'
#
loop_
_entity.id
_entity.type
_entity.pdbx_description
1 polymer ?
#
loop_
_entity_poly.entity_id
_entity_poly.type
_entity_poly.pdbx_seq_one_letter_code
_entity_poly.pdbx_strand_id
1 'polypeptide(L)'
;MNKKVKSIIIIFLIILLLLVILKSAWVCDDAYITFRTVDNFVNGYGLRWNVIERVQSYTSPLWMFLISFFYFFTKEIYFTTIFVSIFITLMSVLLLARQYDFIWKILLIIFLMSSKTFIDFSTSGLENPLIYLLLVIFLIMYIKSKYTSKNLLKLTLISSLLALTRVDLLVFIILPLFYFTYKTYSKKEIIDIIKSLSFGFLPFIIWELFSLFYYGFPLANTYYAKLNLVTPKIELFKQGLYYLIESTMFDPFLVIIILGVILPYFIKDKKFMFISNGILLYTFFVLKAGGDFMNGRFLLAQFIASTFILFYFLNNLKIKKGWKISIISILIILILILSFLFSSTSPIFSKLLYKPVPFSDHGIADERSFYYYGTGLIFHDDRSDEITFGWVNEGKELRNKKGKLTVIHTNVGFLGYYAGPNVTIIDKLALTDPLLARLDGPTSRPGHSMRQLPNGYFKSVFQNDILIEDENMATYYEKIKIITRGNLFDFNRLKEIIKMNLGLYEHLINKK
;
A
#
# COMPACT_ATOMS: atom_id res chain seq x y z
N MET A 1 -13.63 -27.34 -28.32
CA MET A 1 -14.56 -26.35 -27.71
C MET A 1 -14.52 -25.05 -28.49
N ASN A 2 -15.69 -24.57 -28.95
CA ASN A 2 -15.84 -23.36 -29.79
C ASN A 2 -15.30 -22.10 -29.06
N LYS A 3 -14.73 -21.15 -29.80
CA LYS A 3 -14.26 -19.85 -29.30
C LYS A 3 -15.36 -19.10 -28.53
N LYS A 4 -16.62 -19.17 -28.98
CA LYS A 4 -17.77 -18.59 -28.28
C LYS A 4 -17.93 -19.17 -26.86
N VAL A 5 -17.92 -20.49 -26.72
CA VAL A 5 -18.05 -21.18 -25.42
C VAL A 5 -16.88 -20.82 -24.49
N LYS A 6 -15.65 -20.77 -25.03
CA LYS A 6 -14.48 -20.32 -24.25
C LYS A 6 -14.67 -18.90 -23.72
N SER A 7 -15.15 -17.97 -24.55
CA SER A 7 -15.41 -16.59 -24.12
C SER A 7 -16.49 -16.52 -23.04
N ILE A 8 -17.60 -17.26 -23.19
CA ILE A 8 -18.69 -17.31 -22.20
C ILE A 8 -18.18 -17.77 -20.83
N ILE A 9 -17.36 -18.83 -20.79
CA ILE A 9 -16.80 -19.34 -19.52
C ILE A 9 -15.91 -18.29 -18.85
N ILE A 10 -15.06 -17.59 -19.61
CA ILE A 10 -14.21 -16.53 -19.04
C ILE A 10 -15.06 -15.36 -18.55
N ILE A 11 -16.06 -14.93 -19.32
CA ILE A 11 -16.98 -13.86 -18.89
C ILE A 11 -17.70 -14.26 -17.60
N PHE A 12 -18.22 -15.48 -17.52
CA PHE A 12 -18.85 -16.01 -16.32
C PHE A 12 -17.91 -15.99 -15.11
N LEU A 13 -16.65 -16.43 -15.27
CA LEU A 13 -15.67 -16.38 -14.18
C LEU A 13 -15.30 -14.96 -13.74
N ILE A 14 -15.25 -14.02 -14.68
CA ILE A 14 -15.00 -12.60 -14.36
C ILE A 14 -16.20 -11.99 -13.63
N ILE A 15 -17.43 -12.34 -14.02
CA ILE A 15 -18.64 -11.95 -13.29
C ILE A 15 -18.62 -12.55 -11.88
N LEU A 16 -18.27 -13.83 -11.74
CA LEU A 16 -18.17 -14.48 -10.44
C LEU A 16 -17.11 -13.82 -9.55
N LEU A 17 -15.93 -13.50 -10.10
CA LEU A 17 -14.90 -12.74 -9.39
C LEU A 17 -15.41 -11.36 -8.97
N LEU A 18 -16.10 -10.63 -9.86
CA LEU A 18 -16.70 -9.35 -9.54
C LEU A 18 -17.70 -9.47 -8.39
N LEU A 19 -18.57 -10.49 -8.41
CA LEU A 19 -19.51 -10.75 -7.32
C LEU A 19 -18.80 -11.04 -5.99
N VAL A 20 -17.71 -11.82 -6.01
CA VAL A 20 -16.90 -12.09 -4.80
C VAL A 20 -16.23 -10.81 -4.28
N ILE A 21 -15.73 -9.95 -5.17
CA ILE A 21 -15.14 -8.67 -4.79
C ILE A 21 -16.20 -7.73 -4.22
N LEU A 22 -17.36 -7.60 -4.86
CA LEU A 22 -18.48 -6.76 -4.38
C LEU A 22 -18.99 -7.25 -3.02
N LYS A 23 -19.12 -8.56 -2.86
CA LYS A 23 -19.46 -9.22 -1.58
C LYS A 23 -18.41 -8.96 -0.50
N SER A 24 -17.19 -8.65 -0.87
CA SER A 24 -16.06 -8.43 0.03
C SER A 24 -15.68 -6.96 0.14
N ALA A 25 -16.40 -6.06 -0.52
CA ALA A 25 -15.97 -4.68 -0.73
C ALA A 25 -16.04 -3.87 0.57
N TRP A 26 -14.95 -3.20 0.92
CA TRP A 26 -14.78 -2.49 2.19
C TRP A 26 -13.76 -1.38 2.09
N VAL A 27 -13.74 -0.43 3.03
CA VAL A 27 -12.75 0.65 3.06
C VAL A 27 -12.21 0.82 4.48
N CYS A 28 -10.89 0.76 4.65
CA CYS A 28 -10.25 0.90 5.96
C CYS A 28 -10.15 2.37 6.43
N ASP A 29 -10.00 2.57 7.74
CA ASP A 29 -9.72 3.89 8.34
C ASP A 29 -8.46 4.54 7.75
N ASP A 30 -7.38 3.78 7.57
CA ASP A 30 -6.11 4.26 6.99
C ASP A 30 -6.31 4.92 5.61
N ALA A 31 -7.25 4.45 4.79
CA ALA A 31 -7.52 5.05 3.48
C ALA A 31 -8.06 6.48 3.64
N TYR A 32 -8.83 6.74 4.69
CA TYR A 32 -9.39 8.06 4.96
C TYR A 32 -8.31 9.10 5.32
N ILE A 33 -7.11 8.66 5.74
CA ILE A 33 -5.93 9.52 5.89
C ILE A 33 -5.48 10.11 4.54
N THR A 34 -5.58 9.33 3.47
CA THR A 34 -5.32 9.85 2.12
C THR A 34 -6.53 10.66 1.64
N PHE A 35 -7.74 10.22 1.93
CA PHE A 35 -8.96 10.85 1.42
C PHE A 35 -9.18 12.28 1.91
N ARG A 36 -8.86 12.63 3.15
CA ARG A 36 -8.97 14.05 3.53
C ARG A 36 -7.90 14.91 2.86
N THR A 37 -6.75 14.35 2.51
CA THR A 37 -5.79 15.08 1.66
C THR A 37 -6.35 15.27 0.25
N VAL A 38 -7.04 14.25 -0.29
CA VAL A 38 -7.77 14.35 -1.57
C VAL A 38 -8.86 15.42 -1.50
N ASP A 39 -9.69 15.40 -0.46
CA ASP A 39 -10.77 16.38 -0.24
C ASP A 39 -10.20 17.80 -0.13
N ASN A 40 -9.16 17.98 0.68
CA ASN A 40 -8.48 19.26 0.83
C ASN A 40 -7.90 19.76 -0.51
N PHE A 41 -7.23 18.88 -1.27
CA PHE A 41 -6.63 19.24 -2.55
C PHE A 41 -7.67 19.66 -3.58
N VAL A 42 -8.73 18.86 -3.72
CA VAL A 42 -9.82 19.10 -4.67
C VAL A 42 -10.64 20.35 -4.32
N ASN A 43 -10.70 20.75 -3.04
CA ASN A 43 -11.34 21.99 -2.60
C ASN A 43 -10.38 23.19 -2.48
N GLY A 44 -9.14 23.08 -2.95
CA GLY A 44 -8.21 24.21 -3.06
C GLY A 44 -7.37 24.52 -1.81
N TYR A 45 -7.39 23.67 -0.78
CA TYR A 45 -6.55 23.81 0.42
C TYR A 45 -5.12 23.26 0.22
N GLY A 46 -4.83 22.72 -0.97
CA GLY A 46 -3.56 22.10 -1.34
C GLY A 46 -3.44 20.66 -0.84
N LEU A 47 -2.32 20.01 -1.17
CA LEU A 47 -2.04 18.62 -0.80
C LEU A 47 -1.66 18.50 0.70
N ARG A 48 -2.60 18.77 1.60
CA ARG A 48 -2.37 18.85 3.05
C ARG A 48 -3.39 18.01 3.81
N TRP A 49 -2.97 17.43 4.92
CA TRP A 49 -3.88 16.76 5.85
C TRP A 49 -4.58 17.76 6.78
N ASN A 50 -3.81 18.45 7.63
CA ASN A 50 -4.24 19.64 8.36
C ASN A 50 -3.97 20.85 7.46
N VAL A 51 -4.98 21.68 7.18
CA VAL A 51 -4.84 22.82 6.25
C VAL A 51 -3.74 23.82 6.69
N ILE A 52 -3.52 23.93 8.00
CA ILE A 52 -2.55 24.84 8.60
C ILE A 52 -1.08 24.50 8.26
N GLU A 53 -0.79 23.28 7.80
CA GLU A 53 0.59 22.81 7.61
C GLU A 53 0.74 21.87 6.40
N ARG A 54 1.90 21.93 5.76
CA ARG A 54 2.24 21.05 4.64
C ARG A 54 2.91 19.80 5.18
N VAL A 55 2.10 18.76 5.40
CA VAL A 55 2.57 17.43 5.81
C VAL A 55 2.04 16.37 4.85
N GLN A 56 2.93 15.52 4.34
CA GLN A 56 2.57 14.41 3.48
C GLN A 56 2.13 13.22 4.35
N SER A 57 0.81 13.04 4.50
CA SER A 57 0.20 11.96 5.29
C SER A 57 0.01 10.64 4.53
N TYR A 58 0.32 10.62 3.23
CA TYR A 58 0.13 9.46 2.35
C TYR A 58 1.48 8.97 1.79
N THR A 59 1.60 7.66 1.57
CA THR A 59 2.81 7.02 1.01
C THR A 59 2.69 6.69 -0.48
N SER A 60 1.51 6.91 -1.05
CA SER A 60 1.12 6.44 -2.38
C SER A 60 0.69 7.62 -3.28
N PRO A 61 1.59 8.56 -3.65
CA PRO A 61 1.26 9.73 -4.48
C PRO A 61 0.46 9.43 -5.74
N LEU A 62 0.83 8.36 -6.47
CA LEU A 62 0.12 8.00 -7.70
C LEU A 62 -1.32 7.58 -7.42
N TRP A 63 -1.55 6.84 -6.33
CA TRP A 63 -2.89 6.47 -5.88
C TRP A 63 -3.69 7.70 -5.43
N MET A 64 -3.07 8.59 -4.65
CA MET A 64 -3.69 9.83 -4.19
C MET A 64 -4.16 10.71 -5.36
N PHE A 65 -3.33 10.91 -6.39
CA PHE A 65 -3.73 11.68 -7.57
C PHE A 65 -4.81 10.98 -8.39
N LEU A 66 -4.75 9.65 -8.53
CA LEU A 66 -5.75 8.88 -9.24
C LEU A 66 -7.13 9.02 -8.59
N ILE A 67 -7.20 8.89 -7.26
CA ILE A 67 -8.44 9.10 -6.51
C ILE A 67 -8.89 10.55 -6.57
N SER A 68 -7.96 11.51 -6.47
CA SER A 68 -8.28 12.95 -6.62
C SER A 68 -8.93 13.27 -7.96
N PHE A 69 -8.44 12.68 -9.05
CA PHE A 69 -9.00 12.88 -10.38
C PHE A 69 -10.48 12.45 -10.45
N PHE A 70 -10.82 11.26 -9.96
CA PHE A 70 -12.22 10.81 -9.99
C PHE A 70 -13.08 11.52 -8.95
N TYR A 71 -12.56 11.74 -7.74
CA TYR A 71 -13.26 12.46 -6.67
C TYR A 71 -13.61 13.90 -7.06
N PHE A 72 -12.79 14.55 -7.89
CA PHE A 72 -13.09 15.87 -8.44
C PHE A 72 -14.45 15.92 -9.13
N PHE A 73 -14.83 14.87 -9.86
CA PHE A 73 -16.10 14.79 -10.58
C PHE A 73 -17.24 14.26 -9.71
N THR A 74 -16.98 13.25 -8.88
CA THR A 74 -18.04 12.54 -8.15
C THR A 74 -18.40 13.21 -6.82
N LYS A 75 -17.42 13.84 -6.15
CA LYS A 75 -17.53 14.39 -4.79
C LYS A 75 -18.01 13.37 -3.73
N GLU A 76 -17.99 12.10 -4.08
CA GLU A 76 -18.38 10.98 -3.21
C GLU A 76 -17.17 10.04 -3.15
N ILE A 77 -16.51 9.94 -2.00
CA ILE A 77 -15.19 9.29 -1.93
C ILE A 77 -15.28 7.77 -1.81
N TYR A 78 -16.32 7.26 -1.14
CA TYR A 78 -16.42 5.87 -0.74
C TYR A 78 -16.69 4.98 -1.96
N PHE A 79 -17.78 5.24 -2.68
CA PHE A 79 -18.15 4.51 -3.88
C PHE A 79 -17.13 4.74 -4.99
N THR A 80 -16.65 5.98 -5.15
CA THR A 80 -15.60 6.28 -6.15
C THR A 80 -14.38 5.39 -5.95
N THR A 81 -13.89 5.29 -4.72
CA THR A 81 -12.70 4.48 -4.45
C THR A 81 -12.96 3.00 -4.68
N ILE A 82 -14.13 2.48 -4.27
CA ILE A 82 -14.51 1.08 -4.55
C ILE A 82 -14.56 0.82 -6.06
N PHE A 83 -15.24 1.67 -6.84
CA PHE A 83 -15.35 1.48 -8.29
C PHE A 83 -14.00 1.54 -9.00
N VAL A 84 -13.15 2.51 -8.66
CA VAL A 84 -11.79 2.63 -9.21
C VAL A 84 -10.96 1.40 -8.85
N SER A 85 -11.04 0.94 -7.59
CA SER A 85 -10.31 -0.24 -7.11
C SER A 85 -10.74 -1.52 -7.83
N ILE A 86 -12.05 -1.75 -7.98
CA ILE A 86 -12.61 -2.90 -8.71
C ILE A 86 -12.17 -2.86 -10.17
N PHE A 87 -12.31 -1.72 -10.84
CA PHE A 87 -11.94 -1.58 -12.25
C PHE A 87 -10.47 -1.93 -12.49
N ILE A 88 -9.56 -1.39 -11.67
CA ILE A 88 -8.13 -1.64 -11.77
C ILE A 88 -7.79 -3.10 -11.44
N THR A 89 -8.43 -3.67 -10.42
CA THR A 89 -8.25 -5.09 -10.06
C THR A 89 -8.67 -6.01 -11.21
N LEU A 90 -9.87 -5.80 -11.79
CA LEU A 90 -10.35 -6.58 -12.92
C LEU A 90 -9.43 -6.43 -14.14
N MET A 91 -8.96 -5.22 -14.42
CA MET A 91 -7.99 -4.98 -15.49
C MET A 91 -6.69 -5.76 -15.27
N SER A 92 -6.18 -5.78 -14.04
CA SER A 92 -5.00 -6.55 -13.65
C SER A 92 -5.18 -8.05 -13.89
N VAL A 93 -6.31 -8.61 -13.43
CA VAL A 93 -6.64 -10.03 -13.63
C VAL A 93 -6.79 -10.34 -15.11
N LEU A 94 -7.49 -9.50 -15.89
CA LEU A 94 -7.66 -9.71 -17.33
C LEU A 94 -6.33 -9.67 -18.08
N LEU A 95 -5.43 -8.74 -17.75
CA LEU A 95 -4.10 -8.65 -18.35
C LEU A 95 -3.24 -9.88 -18.02
N LEU A 96 -3.26 -10.33 -16.77
CA LEU A 96 -2.54 -11.51 -16.33
C LEU A 96 -3.10 -12.79 -16.98
N ALA A 97 -4.43 -12.94 -16.95
CA ALA A 97 -5.17 -14.06 -17.53
C ALA A 97 -4.89 -14.21 -19.03
N ARG A 98 -4.80 -13.10 -19.77
CA ARG A 98 -4.49 -13.09 -21.21
C ARG A 98 -3.12 -13.69 -21.56
N GLN A 99 -2.23 -13.88 -20.60
CA GLN A 99 -0.90 -14.48 -20.84
C GLN A 99 -0.94 -16.00 -21.01
N TYR A 100 -2.05 -16.65 -20.64
CA TYR A 100 -2.12 -18.10 -20.52
C TYR A 100 -3.19 -18.72 -21.42
N ASP A 101 -2.99 -20.00 -21.74
CA ASP A 101 -3.93 -20.83 -22.45
C ASP A 101 -5.24 -20.97 -21.67
N PHE A 102 -6.31 -21.33 -22.38
CA PHE A 102 -7.67 -21.34 -21.85
C PHE A 102 -7.84 -22.05 -20.50
N ILE A 103 -7.25 -23.24 -20.30
CA ILE A 103 -7.41 -23.98 -19.05
C ILE A 103 -6.65 -23.33 -17.89
N TRP A 104 -5.42 -22.86 -18.13
CA TRP A 104 -4.60 -22.19 -17.13
C TRP A 104 -5.16 -20.82 -16.78
N LYS A 105 -5.78 -20.14 -17.73
CA LYS A 105 -6.54 -18.92 -17.53
C LYS A 105 -7.69 -19.11 -16.54
N ILE A 106 -8.47 -20.18 -16.71
CA ILE A 106 -9.56 -20.52 -15.77
C ILE A 106 -9.00 -20.78 -14.38
N LEU A 107 -8.00 -21.65 -14.27
CA LEU A 107 -7.39 -22.00 -12.99
C LEU A 107 -6.77 -20.80 -12.30
N LEU A 108 -6.17 -19.88 -13.04
CA LEU A 108 -5.63 -18.63 -12.50
C LEU A 108 -6.74 -17.78 -11.88
N ILE A 109 -7.85 -17.56 -12.59
CA ILE A 109 -8.94 -16.72 -12.09
C ILE A 109 -9.54 -17.35 -10.83
N ILE A 110 -9.73 -18.67 -10.82
CA ILE A 110 -10.21 -19.39 -9.64
C ILE A 110 -9.21 -19.25 -8.48
N PHE A 111 -7.91 -19.45 -8.74
CA PHE A 111 -6.86 -19.35 -7.73
C PHE A 111 -6.80 -17.95 -7.09
N LEU A 112 -6.83 -16.88 -7.90
CA LEU A 112 -6.86 -15.51 -7.38
C LEU A 112 -8.14 -15.23 -6.59
N MET A 113 -9.28 -15.72 -7.08
CA MET A 113 -10.57 -15.56 -6.40
C MET A 113 -10.64 -16.30 -5.05
N SER A 114 -9.85 -17.35 -4.88
CA SER A 114 -9.75 -18.13 -3.64
C SER A 114 -8.83 -17.51 -2.59
N SER A 115 -7.88 -16.64 -2.97
CA SER A 115 -7.00 -15.95 -2.03
C SER A 115 -7.75 -14.83 -1.29
N LYS A 116 -7.81 -14.94 0.03
CA LYS A 116 -8.43 -13.92 0.87
C LYS A 116 -7.68 -12.60 0.81
N THR A 117 -6.35 -12.65 0.94
CA THR A 117 -5.52 -11.44 0.91
C THR A 117 -5.70 -10.69 -0.41
N PHE A 118 -5.73 -11.39 -1.55
CA PHE A 118 -5.97 -10.76 -2.85
C PHE A 118 -7.34 -10.07 -2.91
N ILE A 119 -8.41 -10.77 -2.50
CA ILE A 119 -9.78 -10.24 -2.54
C ILE A 119 -9.97 -9.06 -1.57
N ASP A 120 -9.49 -9.17 -0.33
CA ASP A 120 -9.65 -8.12 0.68
C ASP A 120 -8.99 -6.82 0.23
N PHE A 121 -7.76 -6.89 -0.27
CA PHE A 121 -7.04 -5.70 -0.72
C PHE A 121 -7.42 -5.25 -2.13
N SER A 122 -8.41 -5.88 -2.78
CA SER A 122 -8.98 -5.41 -4.04
C SER A 122 -9.86 -4.17 -3.88
N THR A 123 -10.31 -3.84 -2.67
CA THR A 123 -11.24 -2.71 -2.42
C THR A 123 -10.96 -1.88 -1.17
N SER A 124 -10.02 -2.28 -0.30
CA SER A 124 -9.68 -1.65 1.01
C SER A 124 -9.53 -0.12 1.08
N GLY A 125 -9.53 0.59 -0.04
CA GLY A 125 -9.27 2.04 -0.15
C GLY A 125 -7.79 2.39 -0.38
N LEU A 126 -6.91 1.41 -0.21
CA LEU A 126 -5.46 1.55 -0.36
C LEU A 126 -5.00 1.27 -1.80
N GLU A 127 -3.72 1.53 -2.05
CA GLU A 127 -3.10 1.50 -3.38
C GLU A 127 -2.94 0.11 -4.03
N ASN A 128 -3.31 -0.97 -3.32
CA ASN A 128 -3.05 -2.35 -3.72
C ASN A 128 -3.57 -2.74 -5.12
N PRO A 129 -4.77 -2.33 -5.56
CA PRO A 129 -5.22 -2.58 -6.93
C PRO A 129 -4.23 -2.06 -7.97
N LEU A 130 -3.67 -0.87 -7.73
CA LEU A 130 -2.71 -0.25 -8.64
C LEU A 130 -1.36 -0.99 -8.62
N ILE A 131 -0.94 -1.52 -7.47
CA ILE A 131 0.22 -2.43 -7.38
C ILE A 131 0.00 -3.65 -8.27
N TYR A 132 -1.18 -4.30 -8.20
CA TYR A 132 -1.48 -5.47 -9.01
C TYR A 132 -1.31 -5.16 -10.50
N LEU A 133 -1.87 -4.03 -10.95
CA LEU A 133 -1.85 -3.63 -12.35
C LEU A 133 -0.42 -3.37 -12.82
N LEU A 134 0.30 -2.49 -12.13
CA LEU A 134 1.64 -2.06 -12.51
C LEU A 134 2.64 -3.21 -12.43
N LEU A 135 2.52 -4.08 -11.41
CA LEU A 135 3.41 -5.23 -11.26
C LEU A 135 3.15 -6.29 -12.34
N VAL A 136 1.89 -6.56 -12.70
CA VAL A 136 1.57 -7.44 -13.83
C VAL A 136 2.14 -6.90 -15.14
N ILE A 137 1.98 -5.60 -15.39
CA ILE A 137 2.56 -4.94 -16.58
C ILE A 137 4.09 -5.08 -16.57
N PHE A 138 4.74 -4.79 -15.44
CA PHE A 138 6.18 -4.93 -15.26
C PHE A 138 6.66 -6.35 -15.58
N LEU A 139 6.04 -7.37 -14.98
CA LEU A 139 6.42 -8.78 -15.17
C LEU A 139 6.24 -9.23 -16.62
N ILE A 140 5.13 -8.87 -17.26
CA ILE A 140 4.89 -9.18 -18.68
C ILE A 140 5.97 -8.54 -19.56
N MET A 141 6.24 -7.26 -19.35
CA MET A 141 7.26 -6.52 -20.12
C MET A 141 8.65 -7.09 -19.91
N TYR A 142 9.02 -7.40 -18.66
CA TYR A 142 10.33 -7.93 -18.31
C TYR A 142 10.58 -9.31 -18.95
N ILE A 143 9.57 -10.18 -18.99
CA ILE A 143 9.69 -11.52 -19.59
C ILE A 143 9.70 -11.47 -21.11
N LYS A 144 8.78 -10.72 -21.73
CA LYS A 144 8.53 -10.79 -23.18
C LYS A 144 9.35 -9.82 -24.02
N SER A 145 9.89 -8.75 -23.44
CA SER A 145 10.60 -7.72 -24.21
C SER A 145 12.00 -8.15 -24.60
N LYS A 146 12.47 -7.66 -25.76
CA LYS A 146 13.88 -7.71 -26.16
C LYS A 146 14.69 -6.71 -25.32
N TYR A 147 15.93 -7.06 -25.00
CA TYR A 147 16.88 -6.19 -24.31
C TYR A 147 17.33 -5.07 -25.25
N THR A 148 16.72 -3.90 -25.08
CA THR A 148 16.95 -2.69 -25.88
C THR A 148 16.76 -1.48 -24.99
N SER A 149 17.47 -0.37 -25.26
CA SER A 149 17.33 0.88 -24.52
C SER A 149 15.88 1.38 -24.46
N LYS A 150 15.13 1.25 -25.56
CA LYS A 150 13.70 1.60 -25.63
C LYS A 150 12.84 0.79 -24.67
N ASN A 151 13.06 -0.53 -24.56
CA ASN A 151 12.30 -1.36 -23.63
C ASN A 151 12.78 -1.17 -22.18
N LEU A 152 14.06 -0.85 -21.99
CA LEU A 152 14.58 -0.44 -20.69
C LEU A 152 13.88 0.82 -20.20
N LEU A 153 13.74 1.86 -21.04
CA LEU A 153 13.02 3.10 -20.72
C LEU A 153 11.58 2.82 -20.26
N LYS A 154 10.87 1.93 -20.97
CA LYS A 154 9.50 1.56 -20.59
C LYS A 154 9.47 0.80 -19.26
N LEU A 155 10.42 -0.11 -19.03
CA LEU A 155 10.50 -0.85 -17.76
C LEU A 155 10.82 0.08 -16.60
N THR A 156 11.78 1.00 -16.76
CA THR A 156 12.13 2.01 -15.76
C THR A 156 10.97 2.96 -15.49
N LEU A 157 10.18 3.31 -16.51
CA LEU A 157 8.96 4.11 -16.33
C LEU A 157 7.94 3.37 -15.47
N ILE A 158 7.67 2.10 -15.74
CA ILE A 158 6.77 1.30 -14.89
C ILE A 158 7.35 1.12 -13.48
N SER A 159 8.67 0.93 -13.34
CA SER A 159 9.35 0.91 -12.04
C SER A 159 9.18 2.23 -11.27
N SER A 160 9.24 3.37 -11.95
CA SER A 160 8.98 4.69 -11.38
C SER A 160 7.54 4.84 -10.89
N LEU A 161 6.56 4.35 -11.67
CA LEU A 161 5.15 4.37 -11.26
C LEU A 161 4.88 3.42 -10.08
N LEU A 162 5.56 2.26 -10.04
CA LEU A 162 5.52 1.37 -8.88
C LEU A 162 6.08 2.07 -7.63
N ALA A 163 7.21 2.78 -7.76
CA ALA A 163 7.80 3.55 -6.66
C ALA A 163 6.86 4.67 -6.14
N LEU A 164 6.17 5.37 -7.04
CA LEU A 164 5.15 6.38 -6.70
C LEU A 164 3.86 5.79 -6.11
N THR A 165 3.65 4.49 -6.28
CA THR A 165 2.54 3.78 -5.63
C THR A 165 3.00 3.28 -4.27
N ARG A 166 4.20 2.71 -4.20
CA ARG A 166 4.85 2.16 -3.01
C ARG A 166 6.36 2.14 -3.19
N VAL A 167 7.06 3.04 -2.49
CA VAL A 167 8.51 3.21 -2.61
C VAL A 167 9.29 1.95 -2.21
N ASP A 168 8.77 1.16 -1.27
CA ASP A 168 9.40 -0.08 -0.81
C ASP A 168 9.44 -1.19 -1.88
N LEU A 169 8.55 -1.16 -2.87
CA LEU A 169 8.61 -2.08 -4.02
C LEU A 169 9.85 -1.87 -4.90
N LEU A 170 10.59 -0.76 -4.74
CA LEU A 170 11.92 -0.61 -5.32
C LEU A 170 12.85 -1.75 -4.90
N VAL A 171 12.73 -2.21 -3.64
CA VAL A 171 13.52 -3.33 -3.09
C VAL A 171 13.23 -4.63 -3.85
N PHE A 172 12.00 -4.85 -4.31
CA PHE A 172 11.64 -6.00 -5.13
C PHE A 172 12.18 -5.87 -6.57
N ILE A 173 11.93 -4.73 -7.23
CA ILE A 173 12.19 -4.58 -8.67
C ILE A 173 13.66 -4.33 -9.01
N ILE A 174 14.50 -3.94 -8.05
CA ILE A 174 15.89 -3.57 -8.31
C ILE A 174 16.69 -4.71 -8.95
N LEU A 175 16.45 -5.97 -8.55
CA LEU A 175 17.18 -7.12 -9.09
C LEU A 175 16.74 -7.50 -10.51
N PRO A 176 15.43 -7.62 -10.83
CA PRO A 176 14.99 -7.75 -12.23
C PRO A 176 15.46 -6.59 -13.11
N LEU A 177 15.36 -5.35 -12.63
CA LEU A 177 15.77 -4.18 -13.41
C LEU A 177 17.28 -4.16 -13.67
N PHE A 178 18.09 -4.51 -12.67
CA PHE A 178 19.53 -4.69 -12.82
C PHE A 178 19.85 -5.73 -13.89
N TYR A 179 19.21 -6.91 -13.86
CA TYR A 179 19.44 -7.94 -14.87
C TYR A 179 19.05 -7.48 -16.28
N PHE A 180 17.90 -6.79 -16.43
CA PHE A 180 17.47 -6.27 -17.73
C PHE A 180 18.45 -5.22 -18.25
N THR A 181 18.95 -4.34 -17.39
CA THR A 181 19.96 -3.32 -17.71
C THR A 181 21.27 -3.98 -18.13
N TYR A 182 21.76 -4.95 -17.36
CA TYR A 182 22.96 -5.73 -17.66
C TYR A 182 22.85 -6.45 -19.01
N LYS A 183 21.69 -7.01 -19.34
CA LYS A 183 21.46 -7.66 -20.64
C LYS A 183 21.28 -6.70 -21.80
N THR A 184 20.91 -5.46 -21.52
CA THR A 184 20.86 -4.38 -22.52
C THR A 184 22.24 -3.75 -22.72
N TYR A 185 23.16 -3.91 -21.77
CA TYR A 185 24.46 -3.28 -21.79
C TYR A 185 25.32 -3.68 -23.00
N SER A 186 25.71 -2.67 -23.77
CA SER A 186 26.73 -2.70 -24.81
C SER A 186 27.57 -1.42 -24.68
N LYS A 187 28.90 -1.50 -24.85
CA LYS A 187 29.80 -0.32 -24.74
C LYS A 187 29.37 0.84 -25.64
N LYS A 188 28.72 0.54 -26.78
CA LYS A 188 28.22 1.54 -27.74
C LYS A 188 26.92 2.22 -27.30
N GLU A 189 26.18 1.65 -26.33
CA GLU A 189 24.83 2.09 -25.93
C GLU A 189 24.78 2.68 -24.50
N ILE A 190 25.94 2.93 -23.86
CA ILE A 190 25.98 3.38 -22.46
C ILE A 190 25.21 4.68 -22.23
N ILE A 191 25.31 5.64 -23.17
CA ILE A 191 24.59 6.92 -23.12
C ILE A 191 23.09 6.68 -23.20
N ASP A 192 22.64 5.76 -24.07
CA ASP A 192 21.21 5.45 -24.22
C ASP A 192 20.66 4.72 -23.00
N ILE A 193 21.46 3.87 -22.35
CA ILE A 193 21.09 3.23 -21.08
C ILE A 193 20.91 4.26 -19.98
N ILE A 194 21.85 5.19 -19.82
CA ILE A 194 21.75 6.28 -18.84
C ILE A 194 20.51 7.12 -19.13
N LYS A 195 20.29 7.53 -20.38
CA LYS A 195 19.06 8.24 -20.79
C LYS A 195 17.80 7.46 -20.45
N SER A 196 17.75 6.16 -20.74
CA SER A 196 16.59 5.32 -20.43
C SER A 196 16.33 5.23 -18.93
N LEU A 197 17.36 5.04 -18.11
CA LEU A 197 17.23 5.02 -16.65
C LEU A 197 16.76 6.38 -16.12
N SER A 198 17.42 7.47 -16.52
CA SER A 198 17.11 8.83 -16.05
C SER A 198 15.72 9.31 -16.49
N PHE A 199 15.37 9.17 -17.77
CA PHE A 199 14.05 9.58 -18.26
C PHE A 199 12.93 8.66 -17.78
N GLY A 200 13.22 7.37 -17.58
CA GLY A 200 12.25 6.43 -17.02
C GLY A 200 11.90 6.75 -15.57
N PHE A 201 12.88 7.11 -14.75
CA PHE A 201 12.66 7.50 -13.35
C PHE A 201 12.22 8.95 -13.15
N LEU A 202 12.08 9.71 -14.24
CA LEU A 202 11.72 11.13 -14.17
C LEU A 202 10.43 11.40 -13.36
N PRO A 203 9.34 10.62 -13.47
CA PRO A 203 8.15 10.86 -12.65
C PRO A 203 8.42 10.75 -11.15
N PHE A 204 9.19 9.75 -10.72
CA PHE A 204 9.56 9.56 -9.31
C PHE A 204 10.47 10.70 -8.84
N ILE A 205 11.50 11.06 -9.62
CA ILE A 205 12.42 12.15 -9.28
C ILE A 205 11.67 13.48 -9.17
N ILE A 206 10.77 13.79 -10.10
CA ILE A 206 9.96 15.01 -10.07
C ILE A 206 9.10 15.04 -8.79
N TRP A 207 8.48 13.92 -8.43
CA TRP A 207 7.70 13.84 -7.20
C TRP A 207 8.55 14.07 -5.95
N GLU A 208 9.72 13.43 -5.84
CA GLU A 208 10.60 13.58 -4.67
C GLU A 208 11.13 15.02 -4.55
N LEU A 209 11.48 15.66 -5.68
CA LEU A 209 11.86 17.08 -5.70
C LEU A 209 10.69 17.98 -5.30
N PHE A 210 9.49 17.70 -5.81
CA PHE A 210 8.28 18.40 -5.41
C PHE A 210 7.99 18.21 -3.92
N SER A 211 8.11 16.99 -3.41
CA SER A 211 7.88 16.63 -2.01
C SER A 211 8.83 17.39 -1.10
N LEU A 212 10.13 17.38 -1.42
CA LEU A 212 11.13 18.13 -0.68
C LEU A 212 10.86 19.64 -0.71
N PHE A 213 10.45 20.20 -1.85
CA PHE A 213 10.11 21.61 -1.95
C PHE A 213 8.82 21.96 -1.18
N TYR A 214 7.75 21.19 -1.36
CA TYR A 214 6.41 21.49 -0.86
C TYR A 214 6.22 21.11 0.62
N TYR A 215 6.66 19.91 1.02
CA TYR A 215 6.56 19.39 2.39
C TYR A 215 7.80 19.66 3.24
N GLY A 216 8.97 19.82 2.61
CA GLY A 216 10.24 20.02 3.31
C GLY A 216 10.97 18.74 3.70
N PHE A 217 10.46 17.59 3.27
CA PHE A 217 11.05 16.27 3.55
C PHE A 217 10.98 15.42 2.28
N PRO A 218 11.97 14.56 2.01
CA PRO A 218 11.93 13.68 0.84
C PRO A 218 10.81 12.63 1.00
N LEU A 219 10.75 11.99 2.16
CA LEU A 219 9.82 10.88 2.43
C LEU A 219 8.55 11.35 3.15
N ALA A 220 7.48 10.56 3.04
CA ALA A 220 6.21 10.81 3.72
C ALA A 220 6.38 10.82 5.25
N ASN A 221 5.52 11.55 5.96
CA ASN A 221 5.61 11.68 7.41
C ASN A 221 5.49 10.33 8.15
N THR A 222 4.67 9.43 7.61
CA THR A 222 4.47 8.07 8.10
C THR A 222 5.74 7.21 8.10
N TYR A 223 6.72 7.51 7.23
CA TYR A 223 8.03 6.84 7.25
C TYR A 223 8.77 7.15 8.56
N TYR A 224 8.86 8.43 8.92
CA TYR A 224 9.53 8.86 10.14
C TYR A 224 8.82 8.34 11.39
N ALA A 225 7.48 8.36 11.40
CA ALA A 225 6.68 7.80 12.49
C ALA A 225 6.96 6.31 12.74
N LYS A 226 7.28 5.55 11.68
CA LYS A 226 7.55 4.11 11.74
C LYS A 226 9.03 3.75 11.97
N LEU A 227 9.96 4.69 11.85
CA LEU A 227 11.38 4.44 12.08
C LEU A 227 11.84 4.74 13.50
N ASN A 228 11.26 5.76 14.15
CA ASN A 228 11.66 6.21 15.48
C ASN A 228 11.04 5.31 16.57
N LEU A 229 11.38 4.03 16.53
CA LEU A 229 10.89 3.00 17.46
C LEU A 229 11.96 2.69 18.50
N VAL A 230 11.54 2.68 19.76
CA VAL A 230 12.39 2.24 20.89
C VAL A 230 12.59 0.70 20.87
N THR A 231 11.81 -0.01 20.06
CA THR A 231 11.82 -1.48 20.00
C THR A 231 13.13 -2.03 19.41
N PRO A 232 13.78 -3.00 20.09
CA PRO A 232 14.99 -3.63 19.58
C PRO A 232 14.78 -4.27 18.20
N LYS A 233 15.79 -4.16 17.32
CA LYS A 233 15.75 -4.71 15.94
C LYS A 233 15.46 -6.23 15.90
N ILE A 234 15.90 -6.97 16.90
CA ILE A 234 15.64 -8.43 16.98
C ILE A 234 14.16 -8.72 17.24
N GLU A 235 13.49 -7.92 18.07
CA GLU A 235 12.05 -8.06 18.34
C GLU A 235 11.23 -7.66 17.12
N LEU A 236 11.66 -6.62 16.38
CA LEU A 236 11.07 -6.31 15.08
C LEU A 236 11.21 -7.49 14.11
N PHE A 237 12.38 -8.12 14.02
CA PHE A 237 12.55 -9.28 13.14
C PHE A 237 11.66 -10.46 13.53
N LYS A 238 11.52 -10.76 14.84
CA LYS A 238 10.58 -11.76 15.36
C LYS A 238 9.13 -11.42 15.01
N GLN A 239 8.74 -10.16 15.16
CA GLN A 239 7.42 -9.67 14.75
C GLN A 239 7.18 -9.90 13.25
N GLY A 240 8.19 -9.67 12.42
CA GLY A 240 8.14 -10.00 10.99
C GLY A 240 7.89 -11.50 10.73
N LEU A 241 8.50 -12.39 11.52
CA LEU A 241 8.25 -13.83 11.43
C LEU A 241 6.82 -14.19 11.81
N TYR A 242 6.29 -13.63 12.91
CA TYR A 242 4.88 -13.80 13.29
C TYR A 242 3.96 -13.33 12.18
N TYR A 243 4.26 -12.18 11.56
CA TYR A 243 3.51 -11.68 10.42
C TYR A 243 3.48 -12.64 9.23
N LEU A 244 4.61 -13.26 8.86
CA LEU A 244 4.61 -14.26 7.77
C LEU A 244 3.78 -15.50 8.09
N ILE A 245 3.91 -16.01 9.32
CA ILE A 245 3.21 -17.22 9.79
C ILE A 245 1.71 -16.95 9.83
N GLU A 246 1.29 -15.91 10.55
CA GLU A 246 -0.12 -15.55 10.68
C GLU A 246 -0.76 -15.17 9.35
N SER A 247 -0.02 -14.51 8.46
CA SER A 247 -0.54 -14.21 7.13
C SER A 247 -0.81 -15.48 6.33
N THR A 248 0.08 -16.47 6.43
CA THR A 248 -0.09 -17.75 5.72
C THR A 248 -1.17 -18.62 6.36
N MET A 249 -1.35 -18.57 7.68
CA MET A 249 -2.47 -19.25 8.36
C MET A 249 -3.81 -18.63 7.99
N PHE A 250 -3.84 -17.32 7.80
CA PHE A 250 -5.02 -16.57 7.42
C PHE A 250 -5.40 -16.75 5.94
N ASP A 251 -4.40 -16.73 5.05
CA ASP A 251 -4.53 -17.04 3.63
C ASP A 251 -3.48 -18.09 3.19
N PRO A 252 -3.84 -19.39 3.21
CA PRO A 252 -2.96 -20.48 2.80
C PRO A 252 -2.46 -20.39 1.36
N PHE A 253 -3.13 -19.63 0.49
CA PHE A 253 -2.68 -19.45 -0.89
C PHE A 253 -1.37 -18.68 -0.97
N LEU A 254 -0.96 -17.96 0.09
CA LEU A 254 0.33 -17.27 0.19
C LEU A 254 1.53 -18.24 0.19
N VAL A 255 1.33 -19.53 0.48
CA VAL A 255 2.39 -20.57 0.36
C VAL A 255 2.97 -20.61 -1.07
N ILE A 256 2.24 -20.14 -2.07
CA ILE A 256 2.74 -20.02 -3.44
C ILE A 256 4.03 -19.19 -3.55
N ILE A 257 4.27 -18.29 -2.61
CA ILE A 257 5.50 -17.48 -2.54
C ILE A 257 6.74 -18.38 -2.49
N ILE A 258 6.67 -19.47 -1.72
CA ILE A 258 7.75 -20.45 -1.63
C ILE A 258 8.01 -21.09 -3.00
N LEU A 259 6.96 -21.49 -3.72
CA LEU A 259 7.09 -22.05 -5.07
C LEU A 259 7.59 -21.02 -6.09
N GLY A 260 7.20 -19.75 -5.96
CA GLY A 260 7.71 -18.65 -6.78
C GLY A 260 9.20 -18.40 -6.60
N VAL A 261 9.74 -18.70 -5.42
CA VAL A 261 11.19 -18.69 -5.18
C VAL A 261 11.84 -19.95 -5.74
N ILE A 262 11.32 -21.12 -5.39
CA ILE A 262 11.98 -22.41 -5.61
C ILE A 262 11.99 -22.84 -7.09
N LEU A 263 10.86 -22.70 -7.80
CA LEU A 263 10.70 -23.22 -9.17
C LEU A 263 11.72 -22.66 -10.17
N PRO A 264 12.00 -21.34 -10.21
CA PRO A 264 12.99 -20.78 -11.14
C PRO A 264 14.40 -21.34 -10.95
N TYR A 265 14.77 -21.66 -9.71
CA TYR A 265 16.07 -22.27 -9.40
C TYR A 265 16.19 -23.70 -9.92
N PHE A 266 15.13 -24.51 -9.77
CA PHE A 266 15.09 -25.85 -10.34
C PHE A 266 15.10 -25.84 -11.86
N ILE A 267 14.35 -24.93 -12.49
CA ILE A 267 14.24 -24.83 -13.96
C ILE A 267 15.48 -24.17 -14.58
N LYS A 268 16.29 -23.46 -13.78
CA LYS A 268 17.51 -22.75 -14.19
C LYS A 268 17.24 -21.58 -15.16
N ASP A 269 16.07 -20.95 -15.08
CA ASP A 269 15.76 -19.76 -15.89
C ASP A 269 16.21 -18.48 -15.17
N LYS A 270 17.27 -17.85 -15.69
CA LYS A 270 17.86 -16.64 -15.13
C LYS A 270 16.88 -15.48 -15.02
N LYS A 271 15.98 -15.27 -16.00
CA LYS A 271 15.02 -14.15 -15.93
C LYS A 271 14.17 -14.28 -14.67
N PHE A 272 13.64 -15.48 -14.44
CA PHE A 272 12.78 -15.78 -13.32
C PHE A 272 13.55 -15.85 -11.99
N MET A 273 14.79 -16.33 -11.97
CA MET A 273 15.64 -16.29 -10.77
C MET A 273 15.82 -14.86 -10.23
N PHE A 274 15.99 -13.87 -11.11
CA PHE A 274 16.08 -12.47 -10.66
C PHE A 274 14.76 -11.93 -10.09
N ILE A 275 13.60 -12.42 -10.57
CA ILE A 275 12.30 -12.14 -9.93
C ILE A 275 12.23 -12.82 -8.56
N SER A 276 12.63 -14.09 -8.45
CA SER A 276 12.70 -14.82 -7.17
C SER A 276 13.63 -14.16 -6.16
N ASN A 277 14.73 -13.59 -6.61
CA ASN A 277 15.63 -12.82 -5.74
C ASN A 277 14.98 -11.52 -5.29
N GLY A 278 14.21 -10.85 -6.15
CA GLY A 278 13.37 -9.72 -5.76
C GLY A 278 12.34 -10.11 -4.70
N ILE A 279 11.68 -11.27 -4.85
CA ILE A 279 10.76 -11.84 -3.84
C ILE A 279 11.50 -12.02 -2.50
N LEU A 280 12.65 -12.69 -2.50
CA LEU A 280 13.44 -12.94 -1.29
C LEU A 280 13.91 -11.65 -0.62
N LEU A 281 14.42 -10.70 -1.40
CA LEU A 281 14.93 -9.43 -0.89
C LEU A 281 13.81 -8.59 -0.27
N TYR A 282 12.64 -8.56 -0.91
CA TYR A 282 11.48 -7.85 -0.36
C TYR A 282 10.89 -8.57 0.86
N THR A 283 10.86 -9.90 0.89
CA THR A 283 10.50 -10.65 2.11
C THR A 283 11.46 -10.36 3.27
N PHE A 284 12.77 -10.29 3.00
CA PHE A 284 13.74 -9.88 4.02
C PHE A 284 13.50 -8.45 4.51
N PHE A 285 13.14 -7.54 3.62
CA PHE A 285 12.75 -6.18 3.99
C PHE A 285 11.51 -6.18 4.91
N VAL A 286 10.47 -6.96 4.59
CA VAL A 286 9.26 -7.11 5.42
C VAL A 286 9.62 -7.66 6.81
N LEU A 287 10.51 -8.65 6.89
CA LEU A 287 11.01 -9.18 8.16
C LEU A 287 11.74 -8.11 8.97
N LYS A 288 12.66 -7.39 8.34
CA LYS A 288 13.42 -6.30 8.98
C LYS A 288 12.52 -5.16 9.47
N ALA A 289 11.45 -4.86 8.75
CA ALA A 289 10.48 -3.83 9.11
C ALA A 289 9.52 -4.24 10.24
N GLY A 290 9.47 -5.52 10.59
CA GLY A 290 8.52 -6.07 11.57
C GLY A 290 7.13 -6.37 11.01
N GLY A 291 7.03 -6.60 9.70
CA GLY A 291 5.78 -6.93 9.04
C GLY A 291 4.83 -5.74 8.94
N ASP A 292 3.54 -6.04 8.96
CA ASP A 292 2.47 -5.05 8.98
C ASP A 292 1.40 -5.44 10.00
N PHE A 293 0.58 -4.48 10.39
CA PHE A 293 -0.56 -4.78 11.25
C PHE A 293 -1.76 -5.35 10.47
N MET A 294 -1.85 -5.05 9.17
CA MET A 294 -2.87 -5.60 8.28
C MET A 294 -2.42 -6.94 7.73
N ASN A 295 -3.09 -8.02 8.10
CA ASN A 295 -2.70 -9.37 7.71
C ASN A 295 -2.59 -9.52 6.17
N GLY A 296 -1.45 -10.05 5.69
CA GLY A 296 -1.19 -10.34 4.28
C GLY A 296 -0.86 -9.15 3.36
N ARG A 297 -1.13 -7.90 3.74
CA ARG A 297 -0.97 -6.72 2.85
C ARG A 297 0.43 -6.62 2.22
N PHE A 298 1.47 -6.77 3.02
CA PHE A 298 2.88 -6.65 2.56
C PHE A 298 3.38 -7.87 1.77
N LEU A 299 2.56 -8.91 1.58
CA LEU A 299 2.91 -10.11 0.81
C LEU A 299 2.29 -10.13 -0.59
N LEU A 300 1.47 -9.13 -0.92
CA LEU A 300 0.73 -9.05 -2.17
C LEU A 300 1.61 -9.00 -3.42
N ALA A 301 2.71 -8.24 -3.39
CA ALA A 301 3.62 -8.16 -4.54
C ALA A 301 4.31 -9.52 -4.80
N GLN A 302 4.78 -10.16 -3.73
CA GLN A 302 5.37 -11.51 -3.79
C GLN A 302 4.34 -12.53 -4.27
N PHE A 303 3.11 -12.47 -3.77
CA PHE A 303 2.01 -13.32 -4.18
C PHE A 303 1.75 -13.20 -5.70
N ILE A 304 1.51 -11.99 -6.21
CA ILE A 304 1.25 -11.76 -7.64
C ILE A 304 2.42 -12.23 -8.51
N ALA A 305 3.66 -11.92 -8.12
CA ALA A 305 4.85 -12.36 -8.85
C ALA A 305 4.97 -13.89 -8.85
N SER A 306 4.69 -14.54 -7.73
CA SER A 306 4.80 -15.99 -7.58
C SER A 306 3.70 -16.73 -8.33
N THR A 307 2.48 -16.18 -8.33
CA THR A 307 1.38 -16.64 -9.19
C THR A 307 1.75 -16.50 -10.66
N PHE A 308 2.34 -15.38 -11.08
CA PHE A 308 2.83 -15.21 -12.45
C PHE A 308 3.84 -16.31 -12.82
N ILE A 309 4.84 -16.54 -11.96
CA ILE A 309 5.89 -17.55 -12.15
C ILE A 309 5.30 -18.95 -12.31
N LEU A 310 4.45 -19.38 -11.35
CA LEU A 310 3.87 -20.70 -11.36
C LEU A 310 3.05 -20.93 -12.65
N PHE A 311 2.12 -20.03 -12.95
CA PHE A 311 1.23 -20.20 -14.09
C PHE A 311 1.98 -20.07 -15.43
N TYR A 312 3.05 -19.28 -15.49
CA TYR A 312 3.93 -19.24 -16.65
C TYR A 312 4.59 -20.59 -16.92
N PHE A 313 5.16 -21.23 -15.90
CA PHE A 313 5.78 -22.53 -16.10
C PHE A 313 4.74 -23.61 -16.41
N LEU A 314 3.65 -23.69 -15.64
CA LEU A 314 2.54 -24.63 -15.89
C LEU A 314 1.98 -24.53 -17.31
N ASN A 315 1.86 -23.30 -17.83
CA ASN A 315 1.42 -23.07 -19.20
C ASN A 315 2.38 -23.66 -20.24
N ASN A 316 3.69 -23.53 -20.00
CA ASN A 316 4.73 -23.90 -20.95
C ASN A 316 5.32 -25.31 -20.73
N LEU A 317 4.81 -26.07 -19.74
CA LEU A 317 5.22 -27.45 -19.50
C LEU A 317 4.93 -28.34 -20.73
N LYS A 318 5.99 -28.88 -21.34
CA LYS A 318 5.93 -29.88 -22.42
C LYS A 318 5.82 -31.28 -21.82
N ILE A 319 4.64 -31.65 -21.34
CA ILE A 319 4.36 -32.96 -20.73
C ILE A 319 3.28 -33.72 -21.49
N LYS A 320 3.29 -35.06 -21.37
CA LYS A 320 2.24 -35.91 -21.93
C LYS A 320 0.87 -35.50 -21.37
N LYS A 321 -0.17 -35.61 -22.19
CA LYS A 321 -1.54 -35.18 -21.87
C LYS A 321 -2.06 -35.74 -20.54
N GLY A 322 -1.76 -37.01 -20.22
CA GLY A 322 -2.16 -37.64 -18.96
C GLY A 322 -1.62 -36.92 -17.72
N TRP A 323 -0.31 -36.62 -17.70
CA TRP A 323 0.32 -35.87 -16.61
C TRP A 323 -0.23 -34.45 -16.48
N LYS A 324 -0.54 -33.80 -17.61
CA LYS A 324 -1.16 -32.46 -17.60
C LYS A 324 -2.52 -32.49 -16.92
N ILE A 325 -3.33 -33.52 -17.18
CA ILE A 325 -4.62 -33.74 -16.50
C ILE A 325 -4.39 -33.97 -15.00
N SER A 326 -3.42 -34.81 -14.61
CA SER A 326 -3.10 -35.05 -13.20
C SER A 326 -2.73 -33.77 -12.46
N ILE A 327 -1.87 -32.92 -13.02
CA ILE A 327 -1.50 -31.64 -12.41
C ILE A 327 -2.72 -30.73 -12.24
N ILE A 328 -3.56 -30.63 -13.28
CA ILE A 328 -4.80 -29.83 -13.21
C ILE A 328 -5.71 -30.37 -12.11
N SER A 329 -5.92 -31.68 -12.03
CA SER A 329 -6.74 -32.30 -10.99
C SER A 329 -6.19 -32.04 -9.59
N ILE A 330 -4.87 -32.18 -9.40
CA ILE A 330 -4.22 -31.89 -8.11
C ILE A 330 -4.41 -30.43 -7.72
N LEU A 331 -4.22 -29.49 -8.65
CA LEU A 331 -4.43 -28.06 -8.36
C LEU A 331 -5.88 -27.75 -8.00
N ILE A 332 -6.85 -28.32 -8.72
CA ILE A 332 -8.27 -28.15 -8.39
C ILE A 332 -8.56 -28.72 -7.00
N ILE A 333 -8.11 -29.93 -6.72
CA ILE A 333 -8.29 -30.58 -5.41
C ILE A 333 -7.65 -29.74 -4.30
N LEU A 334 -6.44 -29.23 -4.51
CA LEU A 334 -5.76 -28.37 -3.55
C LEU A 334 -6.54 -27.08 -3.30
N ILE A 335 -7.01 -26.39 -4.35
CA ILE A 335 -7.82 -25.18 -4.23
C ILE A 335 -9.10 -25.48 -3.44
N LEU A 336 -9.78 -26.58 -3.74
CA LEU A 336 -11.01 -26.99 -3.05
C LEU A 336 -10.75 -27.32 -1.57
N ILE A 337 -9.71 -28.13 -1.28
CA ILE A 337 -9.33 -28.49 0.09
C ILE A 337 -8.98 -27.25 0.89
N LEU A 338 -8.14 -26.35 0.36
CA LEU A 338 -7.76 -25.12 1.06
C LEU A 338 -8.98 -24.22 1.27
N SER A 339 -9.83 -24.05 0.26
CA SER A 339 -11.04 -23.22 0.39
C SER A 339 -12.04 -23.81 1.39
N PHE A 340 -12.11 -25.14 1.51
CA PHE A 340 -12.99 -25.84 2.45
C PHE A 340 -12.46 -25.81 3.88
N LEU A 341 -11.21 -26.20 4.09
CA LEU A 341 -10.55 -26.20 5.41
C LEU A 341 -10.53 -24.81 6.04
N PHE A 342 -10.43 -23.77 5.20
CA PHE A 342 -10.40 -22.38 5.62
C PHE A 342 -11.70 -21.64 5.21
N SER A 343 -12.83 -22.35 5.18
CA SER A 343 -14.11 -21.78 4.73
C SER A 343 -14.59 -20.57 5.54
N SER A 344 -14.17 -20.45 6.80
CA SER A 344 -14.43 -19.26 7.64
C SER A 344 -13.71 -18.00 7.14
N THR A 345 -12.55 -18.16 6.50
CA THR A 345 -11.74 -17.05 5.96
C THR A 345 -11.80 -16.96 4.43
N SER A 346 -12.23 -18.02 3.73
CA SER A 346 -12.35 -18.07 2.28
C SER A 346 -13.34 -17.04 1.74
N PRO A 347 -12.96 -16.17 0.79
CA PRO A 347 -13.88 -15.18 0.20
C PRO A 347 -15.16 -15.78 -0.40
N ILE A 348 -15.06 -17.00 -0.91
CA ILE A 348 -16.13 -17.72 -1.59
C ILE A 348 -17.16 -18.21 -0.56
N PHE A 349 -16.69 -18.93 0.48
CA PHE A 349 -17.53 -19.64 1.43
C PHE A 349 -17.85 -18.86 2.71
N SER A 350 -17.14 -17.76 2.96
CA SER A 350 -17.36 -16.94 4.15
C SER A 350 -18.80 -16.39 4.17
N LYS A 351 -19.52 -16.58 5.28
CA LYS A 351 -20.72 -15.81 5.62
C LYS A 351 -20.48 -14.31 5.50
N LEU A 352 -21.54 -13.57 5.16
CA LEU A 352 -21.53 -12.11 5.00
C LEU A 352 -21.24 -11.36 6.31
N LEU A 353 -21.61 -11.94 7.45
CA LEU A 353 -21.36 -11.41 8.78
C LEU A 353 -20.58 -12.46 9.58
N TYR A 354 -19.34 -12.14 9.92
CA TYR A 354 -18.64 -12.79 11.02
C TYR A 354 -18.42 -11.77 12.13
N LYS A 355 -18.40 -12.25 13.37
CA LYS A 355 -17.96 -11.42 14.49
C LYS A 355 -16.54 -10.91 14.20
N PRO A 356 -16.22 -9.65 14.54
CA PRO A 356 -14.86 -9.15 14.44
C PRO A 356 -13.92 -10.14 15.10
N VAL A 357 -12.90 -10.60 14.37
CA VAL A 357 -11.89 -11.46 14.96
C VAL A 357 -11.04 -10.57 15.87
N PRO A 358 -10.81 -10.96 17.14
CA PRO A 358 -9.88 -10.23 18.00
C PRO A 358 -8.53 -10.09 17.30
N PHE A 359 -7.80 -9.03 17.63
CA PHE A 359 -6.40 -8.92 17.21
C PHE A 359 -5.64 -10.14 17.69
N SER A 360 -4.67 -10.62 16.89
CA SER A 360 -3.77 -11.67 17.37
C SER A 360 -2.96 -11.15 18.55
N ASP A 361 -2.40 -12.06 19.34
CA ASP A 361 -1.53 -11.72 20.46
C ASP A 361 -0.30 -10.90 20.01
N HIS A 362 0.04 -10.95 18.72
CA HIS A 362 1.13 -10.18 18.10
C HIS A 362 0.66 -8.86 17.45
N GLY A 363 -0.59 -8.44 17.65
CA GLY A 363 -1.15 -7.19 17.14
C GLY A 363 -1.44 -7.16 15.63
N ILE A 364 -1.45 -8.30 14.96
CA ILE A 364 -1.83 -8.41 13.55
C ILE A 364 -3.34 -8.65 13.48
N ALA A 365 -4.02 -8.01 12.53
CA ALA A 365 -5.48 -8.05 12.44
C ALA A 365 -5.99 -8.39 11.04
N ASP A 366 -7.13 -9.08 11.01
CA ASP A 366 -8.04 -9.06 9.86
C ASP A 366 -8.80 -7.72 9.87
N GLU A 367 -8.17 -6.69 9.32
CA GLU A 367 -8.74 -5.34 9.26
C GLU A 367 -10.06 -5.30 8.49
N ARG A 368 -10.22 -6.15 7.47
CA ARG A 368 -11.52 -6.26 6.80
C ARG A 368 -12.57 -6.71 7.80
N SER A 369 -12.33 -7.78 8.55
CA SER A 369 -13.33 -8.27 9.52
C SER A 369 -13.77 -7.20 10.52
N PHE A 370 -12.85 -6.33 10.93
CA PHE A 370 -13.14 -5.23 11.85
C PHE A 370 -13.97 -4.12 11.17
N TYR A 371 -13.54 -3.64 10.00
CA TYR A 371 -14.16 -2.49 9.33
C TYR A 371 -15.38 -2.84 8.48
N TYR A 372 -15.56 -4.10 8.08
CA TYR A 372 -16.61 -4.54 7.15
C TYR A 372 -18.02 -4.25 7.67
N TYR A 373 -18.21 -4.26 8.99
CA TYR A 373 -19.52 -3.99 9.59
C TYR A 373 -20.02 -2.56 9.31
N GLY A 374 -19.12 -1.56 9.33
CA GLY A 374 -19.47 -0.15 9.09
C GLY A 374 -19.13 0.36 7.68
N THR A 375 -18.25 -0.33 6.94
CA THR A 375 -17.80 0.10 5.60
C THR A 375 -17.99 -0.93 4.50
N GLY A 376 -18.66 -2.05 4.79
CA GLY A 376 -18.96 -3.07 3.80
C GLY A 376 -20.02 -2.61 2.80
N LEU A 377 -19.80 -2.82 1.51
CA LEU A 377 -20.70 -2.33 0.45
C LEU A 377 -22.14 -2.87 0.59
N ILE A 378 -22.29 -4.13 0.99
CA ILE A 378 -23.61 -4.78 1.17
C ILE A 378 -24.42 -4.14 2.31
N PHE A 379 -23.75 -3.52 3.29
CA PHE A 379 -24.40 -2.99 4.50
C PHE A 379 -24.44 -1.46 4.54
N HIS A 380 -24.05 -0.79 3.45
CA HIS A 380 -23.86 0.66 3.46
C HIS A 380 -25.19 1.45 3.57
N ASP A 381 -26.27 0.99 2.93
CA ASP A 381 -27.54 1.73 2.89
C ASP A 381 -28.48 1.48 4.08
N ASP A 382 -28.60 0.24 4.57
CA ASP A 382 -29.61 -0.09 5.58
C ASP A 382 -29.31 0.48 6.98
N ARG A 383 -28.07 0.95 7.24
CA ARG A 383 -27.57 1.19 8.61
C ARG A 383 -26.65 2.41 8.75
N SER A 384 -26.74 3.34 7.80
CA SER A 384 -25.85 4.50 7.64
C SER A 384 -25.88 5.51 8.80
N ASP A 385 -26.97 5.59 9.56
CA ASP A 385 -27.06 6.45 10.75
C ASP A 385 -26.84 5.72 12.08
N GLU A 386 -27.08 4.40 12.17
CA GLU A 386 -26.96 3.63 13.42
C GLU A 386 -25.62 2.89 13.60
N ILE A 387 -24.84 2.67 12.52
CA ILE A 387 -23.64 1.80 12.51
C ILE A 387 -22.40 2.49 11.93
N THR A 388 -22.38 3.81 11.98
CA THR A 388 -21.15 4.56 11.75
C THR A 388 -20.22 4.35 12.94
N PHE A 389 -18.96 3.96 12.68
CA PHE A 389 -17.92 3.95 13.74
C PHE A 389 -18.01 5.28 14.50
N GLY A 390 -17.94 5.26 15.84
CA GLY A 390 -18.13 6.47 16.66
C GLY A 390 -17.28 7.66 16.18
N TRP A 391 -16.10 7.38 15.63
CA TRP A 391 -15.20 8.34 14.98
C TRP A 391 -15.81 9.14 13.82
N VAL A 392 -16.70 8.55 13.03
CA VAL A 392 -17.42 9.23 11.95
C VAL A 392 -18.38 10.27 12.52
N ASN A 393 -19.16 9.88 13.53
CA ASN A 393 -20.11 10.77 14.19
C ASN A 393 -19.39 11.88 14.95
N GLU A 394 -18.32 11.54 15.67
CA GLU A 394 -17.43 12.50 16.31
C GLU A 394 -16.85 13.50 15.28
N GLY A 395 -16.40 13.02 14.12
CA GLY A 395 -15.95 13.88 13.02
C GLY A 395 -17.05 14.83 12.54
N LYS A 396 -18.26 14.34 12.28
CA LYS A 396 -19.42 15.16 11.88
C LYS A 396 -19.78 16.20 12.96
N GLU A 397 -19.76 15.82 14.24
CA GLU A 397 -19.99 16.73 15.36
C GLU A 397 -18.92 17.83 15.43
N LEU A 398 -17.65 17.47 15.27
CA LEU A 398 -16.54 18.44 15.22
C LEU A 398 -16.69 19.42 14.05
N ARG A 399 -17.13 18.95 12.89
CA ARG A 399 -17.41 19.80 11.71
C ARG A 399 -18.49 20.85 11.99
N ASN A 400 -19.52 20.48 12.76
CA ASN A 400 -20.66 21.34 13.06
C ASN A 400 -20.38 22.39 14.15
N LYS A 401 -19.32 22.22 14.94
CA LYS A 401 -18.90 23.19 15.95
C LYS A 401 -18.30 24.43 15.29
N LYS A 402 -18.64 25.60 15.83
CA LYS A 402 -18.11 26.90 15.33
C LYS A 402 -16.72 27.18 15.87
N GLY A 403 -15.88 27.80 15.04
CA GLY A 403 -14.52 28.25 15.40
C GLY A 403 -13.42 27.28 14.94
N LYS A 404 -12.16 27.69 15.15
CA LYS A 404 -10.99 26.81 14.92
C LYS A 404 -10.90 25.82 16.07
N LEU A 405 -10.94 24.53 15.75
CA LEU A 405 -10.82 23.46 16.74
C LEU A 405 -9.48 22.76 16.61
N THR A 406 -8.94 22.33 17.75
CA THR A 406 -7.79 21.42 17.82
C THR A 406 -8.16 20.26 18.71
N VAL A 407 -8.02 19.03 18.20
CA VAL A 407 -8.32 17.79 18.91
C VAL A 407 -7.13 16.85 18.88
N ILE A 408 -7.04 15.95 19.87
CA ILE A 408 -6.01 14.91 19.95
C ILE A 408 -6.69 13.57 19.70
N HIS A 409 -6.18 12.76 18.79
CA HIS A 409 -6.78 11.46 18.49
C HIS A 409 -5.74 10.44 17.99
N THR A 410 -6.06 9.14 18.04
CA THR A 410 -5.21 8.05 17.51
C THR A 410 -5.70 7.54 16.17
N ASN A 411 -7.00 7.29 16.03
CA ASN A 411 -7.62 6.78 14.81
C ASN A 411 -8.10 7.96 13.96
N VAL A 412 -7.19 8.53 13.18
CA VAL A 412 -7.41 9.84 12.57
C VAL A 412 -8.07 9.78 11.19
N GLY A 413 -8.24 8.60 10.59
CA GLY A 413 -8.78 8.45 9.24
C GLY A 413 -10.21 8.98 9.10
N PHE A 414 -11.19 8.21 9.58
CA PHE A 414 -12.61 8.54 9.54
C PHE A 414 -12.88 9.88 10.22
N LEU A 415 -12.43 10.04 11.48
CA LEU A 415 -12.64 11.27 12.23
C LEU A 415 -12.11 12.48 11.48
N GLY A 416 -10.88 12.40 10.95
CA GLY A 416 -10.27 13.49 10.22
C GLY A 416 -11.01 13.86 8.96
N TYR A 417 -11.40 12.87 8.15
CA TYR A 417 -12.16 13.12 6.93
C TYR A 417 -13.51 13.79 7.22
N TYR A 418 -14.28 13.23 8.15
CA TYR A 418 -15.59 13.78 8.49
C TYR A 418 -15.51 15.10 9.26
N ALA A 419 -14.42 15.39 9.99
CA ALA A 419 -14.20 16.69 10.64
C ALA A 419 -13.98 17.86 9.66
N GLY A 420 -13.50 17.58 8.45
CA GLY A 420 -13.30 18.59 7.41
C GLY A 420 -12.11 19.54 7.66
N PRO A 421 -11.96 20.60 6.85
CA PRO A 421 -10.73 21.41 6.81
C PRO A 421 -10.52 22.34 8.01
N ASN A 422 -11.57 22.65 8.79
CA ASN A 422 -11.53 23.63 9.89
C ASN A 422 -11.04 23.06 11.23
N VAL A 423 -10.87 21.74 11.31
CA VAL A 423 -10.45 21.04 12.53
C VAL A 423 -8.99 20.61 12.38
N THR A 424 -8.13 21.09 13.27
CA THR A 424 -6.75 20.62 13.35
C THR A 424 -6.68 19.38 14.23
N ILE A 425 -6.00 18.34 13.77
CA ILE A 425 -5.89 17.07 14.51
C ILE A 425 -4.43 16.83 14.85
N ILE A 426 -4.17 16.64 16.14
CA ILE A 426 -2.91 16.13 16.68
C ILE A 426 -3.02 14.61 16.74
N ASP A 427 -2.28 13.95 15.86
CA ASP A 427 -2.28 12.50 15.69
C ASP A 427 -1.25 11.85 16.62
N LYS A 428 -1.75 11.11 17.63
CA LYS A 428 -0.89 10.43 18.62
C LYS A 428 -0.09 9.27 18.03
N LEU A 429 -0.50 8.70 16.90
CA LEU A 429 0.27 7.69 16.16
C LEU A 429 1.31 8.33 15.24
N ALA A 430 1.31 9.66 15.16
CA ALA A 430 2.26 10.46 14.43
C ALA A 430 2.29 10.22 12.91
N LEU A 431 1.28 9.56 12.34
CA LEU A 431 1.19 9.34 10.90
C LEU A 431 1.06 10.68 10.16
N THR A 432 0.35 11.62 10.76
CA THR A 432 0.02 12.92 10.16
C THR A 432 0.57 14.13 10.93
N ASP A 433 1.10 13.93 12.14
CA ASP A 433 1.67 15.01 12.95
C ASP A 433 3.17 15.18 12.67
N PRO A 434 3.64 16.39 12.31
CA PRO A 434 5.02 16.61 11.88
C PRO A 434 6.04 16.57 13.02
N LEU A 435 5.65 16.94 14.25
CA LEU A 435 6.54 16.93 15.40
C LEU A 435 6.63 15.51 15.98
N LEU A 436 5.48 14.91 16.30
CA LEU A 436 5.41 13.61 16.96
C LEU A 436 6.07 12.52 16.11
N ALA A 437 6.08 12.65 14.78
CA ALA A 437 6.74 11.70 13.88
C ALA A 437 8.27 11.67 14.03
N ARG A 438 8.85 12.69 14.67
CA ARG A 438 10.28 12.79 14.94
C ARG A 438 10.63 12.35 16.36
N LEU A 439 9.64 12.04 17.20
CA LEU A 439 9.87 11.57 18.56
C LEU A 439 9.88 10.04 18.60
N ASP A 440 10.56 9.53 19.61
CA ASP A 440 10.52 8.11 19.95
C ASP A 440 9.18 7.72 20.54
N GLY A 441 8.78 6.47 20.31
CA GLY A 441 7.75 5.89 21.14
C GLY A 441 7.66 4.39 21.09
N PRO A 442 7.00 3.81 22.11
CA PRO A 442 6.91 2.38 22.29
C PRO A 442 6.02 1.76 21.20
N THR A 443 6.42 0.61 20.70
CA THR A 443 5.59 -0.18 19.79
C THR A 443 4.62 -1.02 20.61
N SER A 444 3.32 -0.71 20.52
CA SER A 444 2.26 -1.59 21.04
C SER A 444 1.72 -2.54 19.97
N ARG A 445 1.83 -2.14 18.70
CA ARG A 445 1.35 -2.87 17.52
C ARG A 445 2.22 -2.48 16.32
N PRO A 446 2.49 -3.37 15.34
CA PRO A 446 3.29 -3.04 14.16
C PRO A 446 2.83 -1.74 13.48
N GLY A 447 3.74 -0.80 13.29
CA GLY A 447 3.46 0.49 12.68
C GLY A 447 2.53 1.42 13.47
N HIS A 448 2.15 1.07 14.70
CA HIS A 448 1.27 1.82 15.59
C HIS A 448 1.98 2.06 16.92
N SER A 449 2.64 3.21 17.01
CA SER A 449 3.44 3.54 18.17
C SER A 449 2.98 4.89 18.68
N MET A 450 2.32 4.89 19.84
CA MET A 450 1.79 6.12 20.41
C MET A 450 2.92 7.00 20.92
N ARG A 451 2.80 8.31 20.68
CA ARG A 451 3.72 9.32 21.18
C ARG A 451 3.10 10.08 22.35
N GLN A 452 3.92 10.35 23.35
CA GLN A 452 3.56 11.29 24.40
C GLN A 452 3.65 12.70 23.83
N LEU A 453 2.60 13.51 24.07
CA LEU A 453 2.63 14.90 23.67
C LEU A 453 3.59 15.67 24.59
N PRO A 454 4.51 16.47 24.04
CA PRO A 454 5.29 17.40 24.86
C PRO A 454 4.37 18.38 25.61
N ASN A 455 4.75 18.74 26.83
CA ASN A 455 4.00 19.73 27.60
C ASN A 455 3.91 21.04 26.81
N GLY A 456 2.72 21.63 26.76
CA GLY A 456 2.47 22.85 26.00
C GLY A 456 2.31 22.67 24.48
N TYR A 457 2.53 21.47 23.92
CA TYR A 457 2.38 21.23 22.48
C TYR A 457 0.95 21.46 22.00
N PHE A 458 -0.06 20.97 22.73
CA PHE A 458 -1.46 21.22 22.39
C PHE A 458 -1.78 22.72 22.30
N LYS A 459 -1.35 23.50 23.30
CA LYS A 459 -1.54 24.97 23.31
C LYS A 459 -0.82 25.62 22.13
N SER A 460 0.39 25.15 21.81
CA SER A 460 1.19 25.63 20.68
C SER A 460 0.48 25.43 19.33
N VAL A 461 -0.12 24.26 19.12
CA VAL A 461 -0.90 23.96 17.91
C VAL A 461 -2.18 24.81 17.87
N PHE A 462 -2.94 24.84 18.97
CA PHE A 462 -4.21 25.55 19.07
C PHE A 462 -4.08 27.06 18.87
N GLN A 463 -3.10 27.69 19.53
CA GLN A 463 -2.85 29.13 19.44
C GLN A 463 -1.96 29.52 18.25
N ASN A 464 -1.44 28.52 17.51
CA ASN A 464 -0.43 28.71 16.48
C ASN A 464 0.79 29.50 16.99
N ASP A 465 1.28 29.16 18.17
CA ASP A 465 2.43 29.77 18.85
C ASP A 465 3.45 28.70 19.29
N ILE A 466 4.51 29.07 20.01
CA ILE A 466 5.52 28.17 20.56
C ILE A 466 5.44 28.24 22.08
N LEU A 467 4.68 27.32 22.66
CA LEU A 467 4.37 27.27 24.10
C LEU A 467 4.83 25.94 24.71
N ILE A 468 5.71 25.21 24.04
CA ILE A 468 6.31 23.98 24.55
C ILE A 468 7.24 24.35 25.70
N GLU A 469 7.13 23.65 26.83
CA GLU A 469 7.88 23.97 28.05
C GLU A 469 9.39 23.64 27.96
N ASP A 470 9.75 22.55 27.27
CA ASP A 470 11.14 22.17 27.07
C ASP A 470 11.77 23.02 25.95
N GLU A 471 12.83 23.77 26.28
CA GLU A 471 13.46 24.76 25.38
C GLU A 471 14.04 24.12 24.10
N ASN A 472 14.68 22.95 24.23
CA ASN A 472 15.23 22.24 23.08
C ASN A 472 14.10 21.78 22.15
N MET A 473 13.03 21.25 22.72
CA MET A 473 11.86 20.80 21.97
C MET A 473 11.10 21.96 21.33
N ALA A 474 10.96 23.08 22.04
CA ALA A 474 10.39 24.32 21.52
C ALA A 474 11.18 24.81 20.30
N THR A 475 12.51 24.83 20.40
CA THR A 475 13.42 25.22 19.30
C THR A 475 13.28 24.27 18.10
N TYR A 476 13.22 22.96 18.34
CA TYR A 476 13.04 21.97 17.28
C TYR A 476 11.68 22.13 16.58
N TYR A 477 10.60 22.32 17.34
CA TYR A 477 9.26 22.55 16.81
C TYR A 477 9.16 23.86 16.03
N GLU A 478 9.86 24.92 16.44
CA GLU A 478 9.97 26.16 15.67
C GLU A 478 10.47 25.89 14.24
N LYS A 479 11.52 25.07 14.09
CA LYS A 479 12.09 24.76 12.78
C LYS A 479 11.11 23.95 11.94
N ILE A 480 10.42 22.98 12.55
CA ILE A 480 9.33 22.25 11.89
C ILE A 480 8.23 23.21 11.43
N LYS A 481 7.80 24.15 12.28
CA LYS A 481 6.75 25.12 11.95
C LYS A 481 7.17 26.03 10.79
N ILE A 482 8.42 26.48 10.74
CA ILE A 482 8.98 27.21 9.58
C ILE A 482 8.89 26.36 8.31
N ILE A 483 9.32 25.09 8.38
CA ILE A 483 9.31 24.17 7.24
C ILE A 483 7.88 23.90 6.73
N THR A 484 6.93 23.61 7.62
CA THR A 484 5.60 23.13 7.23
C THR A 484 4.62 24.26 6.98
N ARG A 485 4.77 25.42 7.65
CA ARG A 485 3.83 26.55 7.59
C ARG A 485 4.38 27.80 6.89
N GLY A 486 5.70 27.95 6.77
CA GLY A 486 6.34 29.08 6.09
C GLY A 486 5.95 29.24 4.62
N ASN A 487 6.29 30.38 4.02
CA ASN A 487 6.10 30.60 2.58
C ASN A 487 7.05 29.67 1.79
N LEU A 488 6.55 29.07 0.69
CA LEU A 488 7.30 28.09 -0.10
C LEU A 488 8.64 28.62 -0.62
N PHE A 489 8.68 29.90 -1.00
CA PHE A 489 9.84 30.56 -1.60
C PHE A 489 10.68 31.35 -0.59
N ASP A 490 10.39 31.26 0.70
CA ASP A 490 11.19 31.90 1.74
C ASP A 490 12.58 31.21 1.84
N PHE A 491 13.64 31.99 1.69
CA PHE A 491 15.01 31.51 1.81
C PHE A 491 15.30 30.91 3.19
N ASN A 492 14.72 31.47 4.26
CA ASN A 492 14.87 30.93 5.59
C ASN A 492 14.27 29.52 5.67
N ARG A 493 13.09 29.32 5.08
CA ARG A 493 12.47 27.98 4.99
C ARG A 493 13.36 26.98 4.27
N LEU A 494 13.94 27.35 3.13
CA LEU A 494 14.86 26.47 2.38
C LEU A 494 16.10 26.09 3.19
N LYS A 495 16.67 27.06 3.93
CA LYS A 495 17.79 26.81 4.85
C LYS A 495 17.41 25.81 5.93
N GLU A 496 16.24 25.96 6.54
CA GLU A 496 15.75 25.06 7.59
C GLU A 496 15.45 23.65 7.05
N ILE A 497 14.92 23.53 5.83
CA ILE A 497 14.75 22.23 5.14
C ILE A 497 16.10 21.51 5.03
N ILE A 498 17.14 22.19 4.54
CA ILE A 498 18.46 21.58 4.37
C ILE A 498 19.02 21.13 5.72
N LYS A 499 19.02 22.00 6.73
CA LYS A 499 19.56 21.66 8.05
C LYS A 499 18.82 20.51 8.73
N MET A 500 17.49 20.51 8.63
CA MET A 500 16.64 19.46 9.21
C MET A 500 16.92 18.10 8.58
N ASN A 501 17.02 18.04 7.24
CA ASN A 501 17.30 16.79 6.54
C ASN A 501 18.77 16.33 6.66
N LEU A 502 19.69 17.22 7.02
CA LEU A 502 21.09 16.89 7.37
C LEU A 502 21.25 16.44 8.84
N GLY A 503 20.16 16.36 9.62
CA GLY A 503 20.21 15.90 11.02
C GLY A 503 20.81 16.93 11.99
N LEU A 504 21.00 18.20 11.58
CA LEU A 504 21.66 19.20 12.41
C LEU A 504 20.89 19.56 13.69
N TYR A 505 19.61 19.16 13.77
CA TYR A 505 18.74 19.41 14.91
C TYR A 505 18.44 18.17 15.77
N GLU A 506 19.00 16.99 15.44
CA GLU A 506 18.73 15.75 16.17
C GLU A 506 19.15 15.83 17.65
N HIS A 507 20.19 16.61 17.95
CA HIS A 507 20.66 16.85 19.32
C HIS A 507 19.62 17.55 20.23
N LEU A 508 18.57 18.17 19.66
CA LEU A 508 17.50 18.82 20.41
C LEU A 508 16.41 17.85 20.87
N ILE A 509 16.29 16.68 20.23
CA ILE A 509 15.27 15.66 20.55
C ILE A 509 15.84 14.40 21.18
N ASN A 510 17.10 14.10 20.91
CA ASN A 510 17.80 12.98 21.51
C ASN A 510 18.24 13.36 22.92
N LYS A 511 17.48 12.94 23.93
CA LYS A 511 17.94 12.98 25.32
C LYS A 511 19.11 12.00 25.46
N LYS A 512 20.28 12.52 25.83
CA LYS A 512 21.44 11.68 26.19
C LYS A 512 21.13 10.77 27.37
#